data_AF-C1HEC0-F1
#
_entry.id   AF-C1HEC0-F1
#
_cell.length_a   1.000
_cell.length_b   1.000
_cell.length_c   1.000
_cell.angle_alpha   90.00
_cell.angle_beta   90.00
_cell.angle_gamma   90.00
#
_symmetry.space_group_name_H-M   'P 1'
#
loop_
_entity.id
_entity.type
_entity.pdbx_description
1 polymer ?
#
loop_
_entity_poly.entity_id
_entity_poly.type
_entity_poly.pdbx_seq_one_letter_code
_entity_poly.pdbx_strand_id
1 'polypeptide(L)'
;MATSHLVFGDVDQPGGQWTDCPEGTTADVRSLIYAGMLSLPGYSFSEHHEQVHGCSLPPFTRPSRQAVAEYLAAYSISVGISGSIRCNEEIQGIVRTENGFYIGSHNITCNKLILASGVFAESIPPTPLLLPLLRLPSPSPVLSRPAPLLVVGYQSIASEKLPSASLARVRGYYRLMKRAFVQLNQNGSSRSPKLVGGTSIPFLEGRNWEDDYEGIPNTIITDVVLDYETALVAFRCQAGITFSRKVSGLAYVVGRQSTLSYLSNNLLAEIFGKQSLKECERISRKRMRARALEGLEVTNNVFIIGSLTGDSLIRFAYGGCIYAAGRLIQTDLNIQIEEECSQNSGPKTADSEQRIIQSGRGERNHIVLNANESELQKHVERDLAAIWVKSWWDSMFSLIFH
;
A
#
# COMPACT_ATOMS: atom_id res chain seq x y z
N MET A 1 -13.74 8.27 -22.64
CA MET A 1 -13.50 6.89 -23.10
C MET A 1 -12.76 6.14 -22.00
N ALA A 2 -12.98 4.84 -21.85
CA ALA A 2 -12.17 4.00 -20.95
C ALA A 2 -10.96 3.46 -21.73
N THR A 3 -9.75 3.58 -21.19
CA THR A 3 -8.54 3.02 -21.78
C THR A 3 -8.55 1.49 -21.64
N SER A 4 -8.14 0.78 -22.69
CA SER A 4 -7.98 -0.69 -22.63
C SER A 4 -6.89 -1.06 -21.63
N HIS A 5 -7.18 -2.02 -20.75
CA HIS A 5 -6.27 -2.41 -19.67
C HIS A 5 -6.42 -3.88 -19.30
N LEU A 6 -5.32 -4.45 -18.79
CA LEU A 6 -5.23 -5.78 -18.22
C LEU A 6 -4.55 -5.69 -16.85
N VAL A 7 -5.06 -6.46 -15.89
CA VAL A 7 -4.53 -6.56 -14.53
C VAL A 7 -4.18 -8.02 -14.28
N PHE A 8 -2.96 -8.29 -13.83
CA PHE A 8 -2.48 -9.65 -13.56
C PHE A 8 -2.24 -9.84 -12.06
N GLY A 9 -2.57 -11.02 -11.55
CA GLY A 9 -2.32 -11.45 -10.18
C GLY A 9 -2.02 -12.95 -10.12
N ASP A 10 -1.10 -13.32 -9.24
CA ASP A 10 -0.64 -14.68 -9.00
C ASP A 10 -1.58 -15.51 -8.10
N VAL A 11 -2.57 -14.86 -7.50
CA VAL A 11 -3.62 -15.48 -6.67
C VAL A 11 -4.86 -15.84 -7.48
N ASP A 12 -5.67 -16.75 -6.94
CA ASP A 12 -6.85 -17.34 -7.59
C ASP A 12 -8.05 -16.41 -7.73
N GLN A 13 -8.10 -15.35 -6.93
CA GLN A 13 -9.16 -14.34 -6.97
C GLN A 13 -8.64 -12.94 -6.63
N PRO A 14 -9.35 -11.86 -7.01
CA PRO A 14 -8.98 -10.51 -6.62
C PRO A 14 -9.01 -10.33 -5.10
N GLY A 15 -8.06 -9.56 -4.57
CA GLY A 15 -7.94 -9.29 -3.14
C GLY A 15 -6.50 -9.14 -2.67
N GLY A 16 -5.53 -9.63 -3.46
CA GLY A 16 -4.11 -9.57 -3.14
C GLY A 16 -3.84 -10.21 -1.79
N GLN A 17 -3.10 -9.54 -0.90
CA GLN A 17 -2.78 -10.12 0.40
C GLN A 17 -4.01 -10.63 1.18
N TRP A 18 -5.21 -10.06 1.00
CA TRP A 18 -6.39 -10.48 1.76
C TRP A 18 -6.83 -11.92 1.47
N THR A 19 -6.49 -12.49 0.31
CA THR A 19 -6.82 -13.87 -0.04
C THR A 19 -5.92 -14.88 0.68
N ASP A 20 -4.67 -14.52 0.93
CA ASP A 20 -3.72 -15.39 1.62
C ASP A 20 -3.96 -15.43 3.13
N CYS A 21 -3.66 -16.55 3.78
CA CYS A 21 -3.55 -16.63 5.23
C CYS A 21 -2.06 -16.76 5.62
N PRO A 22 -1.39 -15.69 6.08
CA PRO A 22 -0.02 -15.78 6.56
C PRO A 22 0.14 -16.89 7.59
N GLU A 23 1.26 -17.60 7.56
CA GLU A 23 1.56 -18.67 8.51
C GLU A 23 1.28 -18.25 9.96
N GLY A 24 0.50 -19.07 10.67
CA GLY A 24 0.12 -18.81 12.07
C GLY A 24 -1.08 -17.89 12.24
N THR A 25 -1.69 -17.39 11.18
CA THR A 25 -2.97 -16.66 11.22
C THR A 25 -4.12 -17.51 10.69
N THR A 26 -5.33 -17.00 10.90
CA THR A 26 -6.55 -17.65 10.44
C THR A 26 -7.41 -16.65 9.66
N ALA A 27 -8.26 -17.15 8.78
CA ALA A 27 -9.14 -16.36 7.92
C ALA A 27 -10.11 -15.44 8.70
N ASP A 28 -10.43 -15.80 9.94
CA ASP A 28 -11.32 -15.09 10.88
C ASP A 28 -10.66 -13.92 11.62
N VAL A 29 -9.35 -13.68 11.42
CA VAL A 29 -8.67 -12.52 12.02
C VAL A 29 -9.33 -11.22 11.57
N ARG A 30 -9.87 -10.47 12.54
CA ARG A 30 -10.52 -9.18 12.26
C ARG A 30 -9.53 -8.11 11.83
N SER A 31 -9.92 -7.36 10.82
CA SER A 31 -9.25 -6.15 10.35
C SER A 31 -9.04 -5.16 11.50
N LEU A 32 -7.97 -4.36 11.40
CA LEU A 32 -7.74 -3.23 12.29
C LEU A 32 -8.62 -2.02 11.94
N ILE A 33 -9.25 -2.05 10.77
CA ILE A 33 -10.00 -0.96 10.17
C ILE A 33 -11.49 -1.32 10.21
N TYR A 34 -12.35 -0.33 10.43
CA TYR A 34 -13.79 -0.50 10.35
C TYR A 34 -14.23 -0.72 8.90
N ALA A 35 -15.25 -1.54 8.68
CA ALA A 35 -15.77 -1.87 7.35
C ALA A 35 -16.05 -0.63 6.49
N GLY A 36 -16.63 0.44 7.06
CA GLY A 36 -16.90 1.68 6.32
C GLY A 36 -15.66 2.37 5.75
N MET A 37 -14.48 2.16 6.33
CA MET A 37 -13.20 2.68 5.82
C MET A 37 -12.53 1.75 4.79
N LEU A 38 -13.10 0.56 4.55
CA LEU A 38 -12.66 -0.40 3.53
C LEU A 38 -13.56 -0.33 2.28
N SER A 39 -14.72 0.33 2.37
CA SER A 39 -15.63 0.54 1.25
C SER A 39 -14.95 1.26 0.08
N LEU A 40 -15.31 0.85 -1.13
CA LEU A 40 -14.83 1.37 -2.40
C LEU A 40 -16.00 2.02 -3.14
N PRO A 41 -15.76 3.03 -4.00
CA PRO A 41 -16.83 3.69 -4.73
C PRO A 41 -17.56 2.76 -5.70
N GLY A 42 -18.88 2.93 -5.83
CA GLY A 42 -19.72 2.13 -6.72
C GLY A 42 -20.18 0.79 -6.16
N TYR A 43 -19.52 0.25 -5.13
CA TYR A 43 -19.97 -0.92 -4.39
C TYR A 43 -19.31 -0.96 -3.01
N SER A 44 -20.06 -0.63 -1.98
CA SER A 44 -19.59 -0.48 -0.59
C SER A 44 -19.62 -1.81 0.17
N PHE A 45 -18.86 -1.86 1.28
CA PHE A 45 -18.86 -3.05 2.14
C PHE A 45 -20.23 -3.31 2.78
N SER A 46 -20.99 -2.26 3.09
CA SER A 46 -22.35 -2.37 3.62
C SER A 46 -23.31 -2.98 2.60
N GLU A 47 -23.26 -2.55 1.35
CA GLU A 47 -24.08 -3.11 0.27
C GLU A 47 -23.72 -4.59 0.03
N HIS A 48 -22.43 -4.92 0.04
CA HIS A 48 -21.98 -6.30 -0.04
C HIS A 48 -22.49 -7.16 1.12
N HIS A 49 -22.37 -6.68 2.35
CA HIS A 49 -22.84 -7.40 3.53
C HIS A 49 -24.36 -7.64 3.47
N GLU A 50 -25.14 -6.63 3.07
CA GLU A 50 -26.58 -6.76 2.92
C GLU A 50 -26.95 -7.75 1.82
N GLN A 51 -26.24 -7.73 0.69
CA GLN A 51 -26.45 -8.68 -0.41
C GLN A 51 -26.14 -10.14 -0.01
N VAL A 52 -25.06 -10.37 0.76
CA VAL A 52 -24.61 -11.71 1.15
C VAL A 52 -25.40 -12.25 2.35
N HIS A 53 -25.72 -11.42 3.34
CA HIS A 53 -26.32 -11.85 4.61
C HIS A 53 -27.80 -11.47 4.77
N GLY A 54 -28.37 -10.68 3.87
CA GLY A 54 -29.76 -10.23 3.93
C GLY A 54 -30.06 -9.26 5.07
N CYS A 55 -29.04 -8.65 5.67
CA CYS A 55 -29.20 -7.73 6.80
C CYS A 55 -28.17 -6.59 6.77
N SER A 56 -28.53 -5.47 7.40
CA SER A 56 -27.65 -4.30 7.47
C SER A 56 -26.39 -4.60 8.29
N LEU A 57 -25.27 -4.04 7.83
CA LEU A 57 -24.00 -4.15 8.51
C LEU A 57 -24.04 -3.42 9.86
N PRO A 58 -23.76 -4.08 11.00
CA PRO A 58 -23.76 -3.40 12.29
C PRO A 58 -22.73 -2.25 12.34
N PRO A 59 -23.03 -1.14 13.04
CA PRO A 59 -22.08 -0.04 13.22
C PRO A 59 -20.76 -0.52 13.85
N PHE A 60 -19.65 0.11 13.47
CA PHE A 60 -18.31 -0.20 13.97
C PHE A 60 -17.84 -1.65 13.75
N THR A 61 -18.44 -2.36 12.79
CA THR A 61 -18.01 -3.71 12.40
C THR A 61 -16.57 -3.68 11.90
N ARG A 62 -15.74 -4.60 12.41
CA ARG A 62 -14.40 -4.90 11.91
C ARG A 62 -14.45 -6.25 11.22
N PRO A 63 -14.49 -6.29 9.88
CA PRO A 63 -14.68 -7.54 9.15
C PRO A 63 -13.50 -8.48 9.35
N SER A 64 -13.73 -9.78 9.22
CA SER A 64 -12.65 -10.77 9.13
C SER A 64 -11.83 -10.55 7.86
N ARG A 65 -10.61 -11.09 7.82
CA ARG A 65 -9.78 -11.09 6.62
C ARG A 65 -10.53 -11.70 5.44
N GLN A 66 -11.17 -12.84 5.67
CA GLN A 66 -12.02 -13.51 4.69
C GLN A 66 -13.13 -12.60 4.15
N ALA A 67 -13.89 -11.93 5.03
CA ALA A 67 -14.96 -11.05 4.58
C ALA A 67 -14.44 -9.85 3.76
N VAL A 68 -13.21 -9.38 4.03
CA VAL A 68 -12.56 -8.37 3.18
C VAL A 68 -12.14 -8.95 1.82
N ALA A 69 -11.61 -10.18 1.79
CA ALA A 69 -11.25 -10.84 0.53
C ALA A 69 -12.47 -11.08 -0.36
N GLU A 70 -13.54 -11.64 0.21
CA GLU A 70 -14.82 -11.89 -0.48
C GLU A 70 -15.42 -10.58 -1.04
N TYR A 71 -15.39 -9.51 -0.24
CA TYR A 71 -15.82 -8.19 -0.69
C TYR A 71 -14.99 -7.66 -1.87
N LEU A 72 -13.66 -7.76 -1.82
CA LEU A 72 -12.77 -7.27 -2.89
C LEU A 72 -12.90 -8.10 -4.18
N ALA A 73 -13.12 -9.41 -4.05
CA ALA A 73 -13.42 -10.28 -5.19
C ALA A 73 -14.75 -9.88 -5.84
N ALA A 74 -15.82 -9.75 -5.04
CA ALA A 74 -17.15 -9.35 -5.50
C ALA A 74 -17.17 -7.94 -6.11
N TYR A 75 -16.40 -7.01 -5.56
CA TYR A 75 -16.29 -5.64 -6.07
C TYR A 75 -15.96 -5.59 -7.56
N SER A 76 -14.98 -6.39 -8.01
CA SER A 76 -14.56 -6.42 -9.41
C SER A 76 -15.69 -6.82 -10.38
N ILE A 77 -16.59 -7.69 -9.94
CA ILE A 77 -17.78 -8.13 -10.68
C ILE A 77 -18.83 -7.02 -10.64
N SER A 78 -19.13 -6.49 -9.46
CA SER A 78 -20.16 -5.46 -9.25
C SER A 78 -19.91 -4.19 -10.07
N VAL A 79 -18.65 -3.79 -10.25
CA VAL A 79 -18.28 -2.59 -11.04
C VAL A 79 -17.92 -2.91 -12.50
N GLY A 80 -18.07 -4.17 -12.94
CA GLY A 80 -17.93 -4.56 -14.34
C GLY A 80 -16.51 -4.58 -14.88
N ILE A 81 -15.49 -4.74 -14.03
CA ILE A 81 -14.06 -4.79 -14.43
C ILE A 81 -13.46 -6.19 -14.39
N SER A 82 -14.21 -7.20 -13.96
CA SER A 82 -13.72 -8.58 -13.81
C SER A 82 -13.13 -9.15 -15.11
N GLY A 83 -13.64 -8.75 -16.28
CA GLY A 83 -13.11 -9.19 -17.58
C GLY A 83 -11.69 -8.71 -17.92
N SER A 84 -11.20 -7.68 -17.21
CA SER A 84 -9.84 -7.15 -17.36
C SER A 84 -8.85 -7.76 -16.37
N ILE A 85 -9.30 -8.61 -15.44
CA ILE A 85 -8.46 -9.21 -14.40
C ILE A 85 -8.11 -10.65 -14.77
N ARG A 86 -6.81 -10.97 -14.69
CA ARG A 86 -6.23 -12.29 -14.91
C ARG A 86 -5.66 -12.81 -13.60
N CYS A 87 -6.24 -13.88 -13.08
CA CYS A 87 -5.86 -14.53 -11.83
C CYS A 87 -5.03 -15.80 -12.12
N ASN A 88 -4.23 -16.25 -11.15
CA ASN A 88 -3.26 -17.34 -11.30
C ASN A 88 -2.23 -17.12 -12.43
N GLU A 89 -1.87 -15.86 -12.70
CA GLU A 89 -0.93 -15.48 -13.75
C GLU A 89 0.23 -14.68 -13.15
N GLU A 90 1.41 -15.31 -13.06
CA GLU A 90 2.63 -14.66 -12.59
C GLU A 90 3.32 -13.90 -13.72
N ILE A 91 3.59 -12.61 -13.51
CA ILE A 91 4.26 -11.77 -14.49
C ILE A 91 5.76 -11.83 -14.32
N GLN A 92 6.45 -12.15 -15.42
CA GLN A 92 7.91 -12.14 -15.51
C GLN A 92 8.38 -11.53 -16.83
N GLY A 93 9.64 -11.07 -16.84
CA GLY A 93 10.35 -10.63 -18.04
C GLY A 93 9.85 -9.32 -18.63
N ILE A 94 9.55 -8.32 -17.79
CA ILE A 94 9.14 -6.99 -18.26
C ILE A 94 10.37 -6.19 -18.73
N VAL A 95 10.37 -5.85 -20.01
CA VAL A 95 11.45 -5.08 -20.65
C VAL A 95 10.88 -3.82 -21.28
N ARG A 96 11.61 -2.70 -21.17
CA ARG A 96 11.27 -1.48 -21.92
C ARG A 96 11.58 -1.66 -23.40
N THR A 97 10.67 -1.22 -24.25
CA THR A 97 10.84 -1.12 -25.71
C THR A 97 10.78 0.35 -26.13
N GLU A 98 11.05 0.65 -27.40
CA GLU A 98 10.96 2.02 -27.95
C GLU A 98 9.57 2.64 -27.72
N ASN A 99 8.51 1.86 -27.91
CA ASN A 99 7.11 2.32 -27.85
C ASN A 99 6.37 1.94 -26.55
N GLY A 100 7.07 1.50 -25.50
CA GLY A 100 6.42 1.05 -24.26
C GLY A 100 7.16 -0.10 -23.57
N PHE A 101 6.46 -1.21 -23.37
CA PHE A 101 6.93 -2.36 -22.61
C PHE A 101 6.51 -3.68 -23.27
N TYR A 102 7.38 -4.68 -23.14
CA TYR A 102 7.12 -6.06 -23.49
C TYR A 102 7.09 -6.92 -22.23
N ILE A 103 6.07 -7.75 -22.09
CA ILE A 103 5.87 -8.68 -20.97
C ILE A 103 6.17 -10.10 -21.47
N GLY A 104 7.37 -10.60 -21.18
CA GLY A 104 7.87 -11.86 -21.74
C GLY A 104 7.06 -13.10 -21.38
N SER A 105 6.57 -13.18 -20.14
CA SER A 105 5.73 -14.30 -19.65
C SER A 105 4.44 -14.53 -20.46
N HIS A 106 3.86 -13.47 -21.02
CA HIS A 106 2.55 -13.52 -21.69
C HIS A 106 2.61 -13.14 -23.17
N ASN A 107 3.79 -12.75 -23.67
CA ASN A 107 3.98 -12.24 -25.03
C ASN A 107 3.04 -11.06 -25.36
N ILE A 108 2.91 -10.12 -24.42
CA ILE A 108 2.05 -8.93 -24.54
C ILE A 108 2.91 -7.66 -24.60
N THR A 109 2.49 -6.69 -25.40
CA THR A 109 3.04 -5.34 -25.40
C THR A 109 2.05 -4.35 -24.80
N CYS A 110 2.54 -3.36 -24.05
CA CYS A 110 1.72 -2.27 -23.55
C CYS A 110 2.48 -0.94 -23.54
N ASN A 111 1.76 0.18 -23.63
CA ASN A 111 2.38 1.51 -23.69
C ASN A 111 2.77 2.01 -22.30
N LYS A 112 2.06 1.54 -21.27
CA LYS A 112 2.15 2.03 -19.89
C LYS A 112 2.10 0.86 -18.91
N LEU A 113 2.80 0.99 -17.79
CA LEU A 113 2.93 -0.03 -16.76
C LEU A 113 2.47 0.53 -15.42
N ILE A 114 1.63 -0.22 -14.70
CA ILE A 114 1.22 0.12 -13.33
C ILE A 114 1.67 -1.02 -12.42
N LEU A 115 2.56 -0.71 -11.48
CA LEU A 115 3.08 -1.65 -10.50
C LEU A 115 2.21 -1.61 -9.24
N ALA A 116 1.62 -2.76 -8.90
CA ALA A 116 0.75 -2.92 -7.73
C ALA A 116 1.04 -4.20 -6.91
N SER A 117 2.19 -4.84 -7.15
CA SER A 117 2.61 -6.10 -6.50
C SER A 117 2.82 -6.01 -4.98
N GLY A 118 2.98 -4.79 -4.47
CA GLY A 118 3.09 -4.51 -3.04
C GLY A 118 4.45 -4.81 -2.42
N VAL A 119 4.60 -4.53 -1.13
CA VAL A 119 5.87 -4.65 -0.37
C VAL A 119 5.80 -5.63 0.81
N PHE A 120 4.76 -6.46 0.86
CA PHE A 120 4.50 -7.38 1.98
C PHE A 120 4.45 -8.85 1.55
N ALA A 121 5.17 -9.25 0.48
CA ALA A 121 5.13 -10.62 -0.02
C ALA A 121 5.97 -11.58 0.86
N GLU A 122 7.18 -11.22 1.25
CA GLU A 122 8.12 -12.11 1.94
C GLU A 122 8.40 -11.64 3.37
N SER A 123 8.43 -12.57 4.33
CA SER A 123 8.91 -12.27 5.69
C SER A 123 10.41 -11.96 5.68
N ILE A 124 10.81 -10.89 6.37
CA ILE A 124 12.23 -10.62 6.62
C ILE A 124 12.76 -11.72 7.57
N PRO A 125 13.82 -12.46 7.20
CA PRO A 125 14.35 -13.52 8.05
C PRO A 125 15.06 -12.95 9.29
N PRO A 126 15.15 -13.72 10.39
CA PRO A 126 15.99 -13.35 11.53
C PRO A 126 17.46 -13.19 11.12
N THR A 127 18.17 -12.30 11.81
CA THR A 127 19.62 -12.18 11.63
C THR A 127 20.32 -13.49 12.00
N PRO A 128 21.53 -13.78 11.48
CA PRO A 128 22.25 -15.01 11.78
C PRO A 128 22.37 -15.32 13.28
N LEU A 129 22.54 -14.28 14.10
CA LEU A 129 22.59 -14.37 15.56
C LEU A 129 21.31 -14.97 16.19
N LEU A 130 20.16 -14.74 15.59
CA LEU A 130 18.85 -15.17 16.09
C LEU A 130 18.38 -16.49 15.50
N LEU A 131 19.00 -16.97 14.41
CA LEU A 131 18.64 -18.25 13.79
C LEU A 131 18.64 -19.43 14.76
N PRO A 132 19.57 -19.55 15.73
CA PRO A 132 19.53 -20.64 16.71
C PRO A 132 18.21 -20.72 17.49
N LEU A 133 17.56 -19.58 17.76
CA LEU A 133 16.30 -19.54 18.52
C LEU A 133 15.11 -20.16 17.77
N LEU A 134 15.19 -20.27 16.44
CA LEU A 134 14.18 -20.96 15.65
C LEU A 134 14.19 -22.48 15.85
N ARG A 135 15.27 -23.02 16.42
CA ARG A 135 15.40 -24.46 16.75
C ARG A 135 14.72 -24.82 18.06
N LEU A 136 14.35 -23.82 18.87
CA LEU A 136 13.63 -24.06 20.11
C LEU A 136 12.22 -24.60 19.83
N PRO A 137 11.66 -25.42 20.73
CA PRO A 137 10.34 -26.00 20.54
C PRO A 137 9.30 -24.93 20.22
N SER A 138 8.48 -25.18 19.20
CA SER A 138 7.41 -24.25 18.87
C SER A 138 6.50 -24.05 20.08
N PRO A 139 6.07 -22.81 20.32
CA PRO A 139 5.25 -22.49 21.46
C PRO A 139 3.93 -23.29 21.47
N SER A 140 3.86 -24.37 22.25
CA SER A 140 2.61 -25.10 22.45
C SER A 140 1.67 -24.29 23.35
N PRO A 141 0.37 -24.19 23.02
CA PRO A 141 -0.63 -23.61 23.91
C PRO A 141 -0.96 -24.52 25.11
N VAL A 142 -0.55 -25.79 25.08
CA VAL A 142 -0.95 -26.81 26.05
C VAL A 142 0.06 -26.99 27.19
N LEU A 143 1.33 -26.61 26.97
CA LEU A 143 2.41 -26.80 27.94
C LEU A 143 2.87 -25.46 28.51
N SER A 144 2.98 -25.39 29.84
CA SER A 144 3.61 -24.29 30.56
C SER A 144 5.04 -24.11 30.05
N ARG A 145 5.39 -22.90 29.60
CA ARG A 145 6.72 -22.65 29.04
C ARG A 145 7.74 -22.48 30.16
N PRO A 146 8.97 -23.01 29.99
CA PRO A 146 10.04 -22.84 30.98
C PRO A 146 10.59 -21.41 31.05
N ALA A 147 10.32 -20.58 30.04
CA ALA A 147 10.83 -19.22 29.90
C ALA A 147 9.93 -18.36 28.98
N PRO A 148 10.02 -17.02 29.03
CA PRO A 148 9.24 -16.13 28.16
C PRO A 148 9.58 -16.28 26.66
N LEU A 149 8.67 -15.84 25.80
CA LEU A 149 8.90 -15.76 24.35
C LEU A 149 9.65 -14.46 24.01
N LEU A 150 10.74 -14.55 23.26
CA LEU A 150 11.37 -13.36 22.71
C LEU A 150 10.57 -12.87 21.50
N VAL A 151 10.04 -11.65 21.54
CA VAL A 151 9.40 -11.02 20.39
C VAL A 151 10.31 -9.92 19.87
N VAL A 152 10.85 -10.09 18.65
CA VAL A 152 11.66 -9.07 17.99
C VAL A 152 10.84 -8.45 16.88
N GLY A 153 10.59 -7.15 16.94
CA GLY A 153 9.79 -6.47 15.93
C GLY A 153 10.04 -4.97 15.88
N TYR A 154 9.84 -4.39 14.70
CA TYR A 154 9.86 -2.96 14.50
C TYR A 154 8.44 -2.39 14.55
N GLN A 155 8.33 -1.09 14.84
CA GLN A 155 7.05 -0.39 14.93
C GLN A 155 6.17 -0.64 13.67
N SER A 156 5.15 -1.48 13.82
CA SER A 156 3.92 -1.67 13.00
C SER A 156 3.57 -3.09 12.53
N ILE A 157 4.39 -4.13 12.76
CA ILE A 157 4.10 -5.46 12.16
C ILE A 157 3.98 -6.61 13.18
N ALA A 158 4.21 -6.39 14.49
CA ALA A 158 4.23 -7.46 15.49
C ALA A 158 2.96 -8.32 15.59
N SER A 159 1.78 -7.83 15.19
CA SER A 159 0.50 -8.46 15.49
C SER A 159 0.16 -9.76 14.73
N GLU A 160 0.91 -10.21 13.73
CA GLU A 160 0.36 -11.14 12.70
C GLU A 160 1.04 -12.55 12.64
N LYS A 161 1.77 -13.01 13.67
CA LYS A 161 2.54 -14.28 13.59
C LYS A 161 2.24 -15.33 14.68
N LEU A 162 1.05 -15.34 15.25
CA LEU A 162 0.76 -16.21 16.39
C LEU A 162 -0.69 -16.74 16.30
N PRO A 163 -1.01 -17.95 16.78
CA PRO A 163 -2.37 -18.52 16.73
C PRO A 163 -3.41 -17.58 17.37
N SER A 164 -4.70 -17.68 17.03
CA SER A 164 -5.75 -16.69 17.36
C SER A 164 -5.79 -16.21 18.82
N ALA A 165 -5.62 -17.10 19.80
CA ALA A 165 -5.51 -16.77 21.23
C ALA A 165 -4.25 -15.96 21.61
N SER A 166 -3.24 -16.01 20.75
CA SER A 166 -1.98 -15.30 20.84
C SER A 166 -1.96 -14.01 20.01
N LEU A 167 -2.78 -13.83 18.97
CA LEU A 167 -2.90 -12.55 18.23
C LEU A 167 -3.40 -11.40 19.11
N ALA A 168 -4.40 -11.66 19.95
CA ALA A 168 -4.81 -10.69 20.97
C ALA A 168 -3.60 -10.32 21.85
N ARG A 169 -2.82 -11.32 22.26
CA ARG A 169 -1.59 -11.19 23.05
C ARG A 169 -0.55 -10.31 22.36
N VAL A 170 -0.30 -10.50 21.06
CA VAL A 170 0.67 -9.64 20.34
C VAL A 170 0.14 -8.25 20.03
N ARG A 171 -1.17 -8.07 19.85
CA ARG A 171 -1.77 -6.72 19.82
C ARG A 171 -1.56 -5.99 21.15
N GLY A 172 -1.70 -6.73 22.26
CA GLY A 172 -1.32 -6.29 23.60
C GLY A 172 0.16 -5.88 23.65
N TYR A 173 1.06 -6.80 23.29
CA TYR A 173 2.50 -6.55 23.27
C TYR A 173 2.89 -5.34 22.40
N TYR A 174 2.29 -5.16 21.23
CA TYR A 174 2.57 -4.00 20.39
C TYR A 174 2.13 -2.67 21.02
N ARG A 175 0.96 -2.63 21.66
CA ARG A 175 0.51 -1.45 22.41
C ARG A 175 1.42 -1.19 23.60
N LEU A 176 1.92 -2.22 24.27
CA LEU A 176 2.85 -2.10 25.38
C LEU A 176 4.26 -1.67 24.93
N MET A 177 4.77 -2.22 23.82
CA MET A 177 5.99 -1.75 23.15
C MET A 177 5.90 -0.25 22.85
N LYS A 178 4.76 0.20 22.31
CA LYS A 178 4.49 1.63 22.07
C LYS A 178 4.49 2.43 23.37
N ARG A 179 3.82 1.95 24.43
CA ARG A 179 3.80 2.62 25.73
C ARG A 179 5.21 2.74 26.33
N ALA A 180 5.98 1.66 26.36
CA ALA A 180 7.35 1.64 26.88
C ALA A 180 8.26 2.60 26.11
N PHE A 181 8.13 2.66 24.79
CA PHE A 181 8.89 3.61 23.96
C PHE A 181 8.51 5.07 24.24
N VAL A 182 7.21 5.37 24.39
CA VAL A 182 6.74 6.72 24.73
C VAL A 182 7.19 7.14 26.14
N GLN A 183 7.12 6.25 27.12
CA GLN A 183 7.57 6.51 28.49
C GLN A 183 9.06 6.82 28.55
N LEU A 184 9.90 6.08 27.80
CA LEU A 184 11.35 6.34 27.71
C LEU A 184 11.65 7.75 27.18
N ASN A 185 10.82 8.24 26.24
CA ASN A 185 10.99 9.55 25.62
C ASN A 185 10.34 10.70 26.41
N GLN A 186 9.60 10.41 27.48
CA GLN A 186 8.93 11.42 28.32
C GLN A 186 9.78 11.95 29.48
N ASN A 187 11.09 11.69 29.49
CA ASN A 187 12.04 12.15 30.52
C ASN A 187 12.27 13.69 30.56
N GLY A 188 11.32 14.53 30.12
CA GLY A 188 11.51 15.98 30.07
C GLY A 188 10.27 16.88 30.11
N SER A 189 9.03 16.39 30.20
CA SER A 189 7.89 17.30 30.34
C SER A 189 6.79 16.76 31.27
N SER A 190 6.65 17.44 32.40
CA SER A 190 5.56 17.31 33.36
C SER A 190 4.26 17.86 32.77
N ARG A 191 3.63 17.15 31.83
CA ARG A 191 2.24 17.42 31.44
C ARG A 191 1.62 16.18 30.82
N SER A 192 1.02 15.35 31.68
CA SER A 192 0.12 14.27 31.27
C SER A 192 -1.09 14.89 30.55
N PRO A 193 -1.33 14.59 29.25
CA PRO A 193 -2.61 14.88 28.63
C PRO A 193 -3.60 13.84 29.14
N LYS A 194 -4.65 14.27 29.85
CA LYS A 194 -5.82 13.45 30.15
C LYS A 194 -6.45 13.00 28.83
N LEU A 195 -6.11 11.80 28.36
CA LEU A 195 -6.82 11.16 27.26
C LEU A 195 -8.14 10.62 27.80
N VAL A 196 -9.20 11.34 27.42
CA VAL A 196 -10.61 11.00 27.55
C VAL A 196 -10.84 9.55 27.10
N GLY A 197 -11.60 8.81 27.91
CA GLY A 197 -11.83 7.38 27.78
C GLY A 197 -12.41 6.98 26.43
N GLY A 198 -11.58 6.30 25.62
CA GLY A 198 -12.03 5.53 24.47
C GLY A 198 -12.03 4.05 24.86
N THR A 199 -13.23 3.44 24.83
CA THR A 199 -13.52 2.01 25.07
C THR A 199 -12.29 1.10 25.01
N SER A 200 -11.83 0.71 26.19
CA SER A 200 -10.83 -0.32 26.40
C SER A 200 -11.29 -1.62 25.74
N ILE A 201 -10.35 -2.32 25.11
CA ILE A 201 -10.60 -3.68 24.63
C ILE A 201 -10.60 -4.54 25.91
N PRO A 202 -11.63 -5.35 26.22
CA PRO A 202 -11.69 -6.17 27.44
C PRO A 202 -10.42 -7.01 27.66
N PHE A 203 -9.77 -7.38 26.55
CA PHE A 203 -8.50 -8.09 26.54
C PHE A 203 -7.35 -7.37 27.27
N LEU A 204 -7.30 -6.04 27.23
CA LEU A 204 -6.25 -5.28 27.92
C LEU A 204 -6.51 -5.12 29.42
N GLU A 205 -7.76 -5.26 29.85
CA GLU A 205 -8.16 -5.10 31.26
C GLU A 205 -8.06 -6.42 32.04
N GLY A 206 -8.15 -7.56 31.36
CA GLY A 206 -8.13 -8.87 32.01
C GLY A 206 -6.76 -9.43 32.40
N ARG A 207 -5.66 -8.69 32.21
CA ARG A 207 -4.29 -9.15 32.53
C ARG A 207 -3.45 -8.06 33.15
N ASN A 208 -2.63 -8.42 34.14
CA ASN A 208 -1.59 -7.53 34.64
C ASN A 208 -0.41 -7.55 33.65
N TRP A 209 -0.46 -6.66 32.66
CA TRP A 209 0.57 -6.57 31.63
C TRP A 209 1.96 -6.23 32.16
N GLU A 210 2.04 -5.62 33.35
CA GLU A 210 3.32 -5.35 34.00
C GLU A 210 4.02 -6.66 34.42
N ASP A 211 3.26 -7.72 34.71
CA ASP A 211 3.80 -9.04 35.06
C ASP A 211 4.05 -9.92 33.81
N ASP A 212 3.24 -9.75 32.75
CA ASP A 212 3.23 -10.63 31.57
C ASP A 212 4.15 -10.15 30.42
N TYR A 213 4.66 -8.91 30.48
CA TYR A 213 5.41 -8.29 29.39
C TYR A 213 6.51 -7.35 29.89
N GLU A 214 7.75 -7.69 29.54
CA GLU A 214 8.90 -6.80 29.71
C GLU A 214 9.21 -6.10 28.36
N GLY A 215 8.95 -4.80 28.29
CA GLY A 215 9.29 -3.99 27.14
C GLY A 215 10.70 -3.43 27.24
N ILE A 216 11.56 -3.81 26.30
CA ILE A 216 12.98 -3.41 26.32
C ILE A 216 13.30 -2.58 25.07
N PRO A 217 12.84 -1.32 25.00
CA PRO A 217 13.05 -0.47 23.83
C PRO A 217 14.54 -0.17 23.62
N ASN A 218 14.90 0.18 22.38
CA ASN A 218 16.24 0.67 22.01
C ASN A 218 17.41 -0.24 22.45
N THR A 219 17.17 -1.54 22.44
CA THR A 219 18.14 -2.54 22.90
C THR A 219 18.56 -3.43 21.74
N ILE A 220 19.84 -3.77 21.70
CA ILE A 220 20.44 -4.63 20.69
C ILE A 220 20.72 -6.00 21.31
N ILE A 221 20.38 -7.06 20.61
CA ILE A 221 20.77 -8.43 20.99
C ILE A 221 22.23 -8.63 20.58
N THR A 222 23.08 -8.97 21.53
CA THR A 222 24.53 -9.11 21.33
C THR A 222 25.00 -10.55 21.29
N ASP A 223 24.29 -11.46 21.97
CA ASP A 223 24.65 -12.88 22.01
C ASP A 223 23.42 -13.78 22.25
N VAL A 224 23.51 -15.03 21.80
CA VAL A 224 22.49 -16.06 21.98
C VAL A 224 23.16 -17.41 22.24
N VAL A 225 22.92 -17.97 23.43
CA VAL A 225 23.44 -19.29 23.84
C VAL A 225 22.28 -20.24 24.07
N LEU A 226 22.23 -21.35 23.34
CA LEU A 226 21.20 -22.38 23.52
C LEU A 226 21.48 -23.22 24.78
N ASP A 227 20.42 -23.50 25.54
CA ASP A 227 20.39 -24.31 26.76
C ASP A 227 19.17 -25.24 26.72
N TYR A 228 19.36 -26.43 26.14
CA TYR A 228 18.33 -27.45 25.90
C TYR A 228 17.04 -26.90 25.28
N GLU A 229 16.00 -26.69 26.09
CA GLU A 229 14.68 -26.21 25.67
C GLU A 229 14.54 -24.68 25.67
N THR A 230 15.63 -23.98 25.97
CA THR A 230 15.67 -22.53 26.14
C THR A 230 16.93 -21.92 25.55
N ALA A 231 17.03 -20.60 25.59
CA ALA A 231 18.25 -19.89 25.26
C ALA A 231 18.49 -18.74 26.23
N LEU A 232 19.74 -18.46 26.55
CA LEU A 232 20.15 -17.24 27.20
C LEU A 232 20.46 -16.19 26.13
N VAL A 233 19.72 -15.09 26.13
CA VAL A 233 19.88 -13.99 25.18
C VAL A 233 20.49 -12.82 25.92
N ALA A 234 21.62 -12.30 25.42
CA ALA A 234 22.28 -11.13 25.93
C ALA A 234 21.85 -9.87 25.18
N PHE A 235 21.61 -8.82 25.93
CA PHE A 235 21.08 -7.54 25.48
C PHE A 235 22.03 -6.41 25.86
N ARG A 236 22.07 -5.36 25.03
CA ARG A 236 22.79 -4.12 25.31
C ARG A 236 21.89 -2.91 25.06
N CYS A 237 21.63 -2.15 26.12
CA CYS A 237 20.87 -0.90 26.06
C CYS A 237 21.69 0.25 25.45
N GLN A 238 21.02 1.36 25.09
CA GLN A 238 21.70 2.60 24.68
C GLN A 238 22.67 3.16 25.73
N ALA A 239 22.40 2.94 27.02
CA ALA A 239 23.30 3.34 28.10
C ALA A 239 24.57 2.47 28.22
N GLY A 240 24.78 1.50 27.32
CA GLY A 240 25.90 0.56 27.35
C GLY A 240 25.73 -0.59 28.35
N ILE A 241 24.71 -0.54 29.21
CA ILE A 241 24.39 -1.58 30.18
C ILE A 241 24.02 -2.87 29.43
N THR A 242 24.63 -3.97 29.83
CA THR A 242 24.32 -5.31 29.32
C THR A 242 23.57 -6.12 30.36
N PHE A 243 22.65 -6.97 29.91
CA PHE A 243 21.92 -7.90 30.77
C PHE A 243 21.48 -9.10 29.93
N SER A 244 21.07 -10.19 30.59
CA SER A 244 20.61 -11.39 29.89
C SER A 244 19.21 -11.83 30.34
N ARG A 245 18.49 -12.51 29.45
CA ARG A 245 17.21 -13.16 29.75
C ARG A 245 17.18 -14.57 29.17
N LYS A 246 16.62 -15.50 29.94
CA LYS A 246 16.28 -16.84 29.46
C LYS A 246 15.00 -16.75 28.63
N VAL A 247 14.98 -17.35 27.44
CA VAL A 247 13.83 -17.35 26.52
C VAL A 247 13.53 -18.76 26.04
N SER A 248 12.26 -19.07 25.76
CA SER A 248 11.81 -20.39 25.27
C SER A 248 11.59 -20.44 23.76
N GLY A 249 11.75 -19.32 23.05
CA GLY A 249 11.53 -19.26 21.61
C GLY A 249 11.63 -17.85 21.07
N LEU A 250 11.46 -17.72 19.75
CA LEU A 250 11.51 -16.45 19.02
C LEU A 250 10.24 -16.26 18.18
N ALA A 251 9.59 -15.11 18.34
CA ALA A 251 8.66 -14.56 17.35
C ALA A 251 9.33 -13.37 16.65
N TYR A 252 9.80 -13.60 15.42
CA TYR A 252 10.48 -12.58 14.62
C TYR A 252 9.51 -11.88 13.68
N VAL A 253 9.17 -10.64 14.02
CA VAL A 253 8.12 -9.84 13.40
C VAL A 253 8.63 -8.44 13.04
N VAL A 254 9.78 -8.41 12.36
CA VAL A 254 10.48 -7.18 11.94
C VAL A 254 9.90 -6.56 10.67
N GLY A 255 9.12 -7.33 9.93
CA GLY A 255 8.36 -6.85 8.79
C GLY A 255 8.39 -7.81 7.62
N ARG A 256 7.94 -7.29 6.47
CA ARG A 256 7.93 -7.99 5.20
C ARG A 256 8.55 -7.09 4.12
N GLN A 257 9.02 -7.71 3.06
CA GLN A 257 9.60 -7.07 1.88
C GLN A 257 9.02 -7.73 0.62
N SER A 258 9.27 -7.15 -0.55
CA SER A 258 8.93 -7.77 -1.83
C SER A 258 10.08 -7.60 -2.81
N THR A 259 9.93 -8.13 -4.01
CA THR A 259 10.89 -7.92 -5.10
C THR A 259 10.22 -7.27 -6.30
N LEU A 260 11.04 -6.64 -7.15
CA LEU A 260 10.65 -6.26 -8.51
C LEU A 260 11.50 -7.02 -9.53
N SER A 261 11.91 -8.26 -9.20
CA SER A 261 12.79 -9.09 -10.04
C SER A 261 12.16 -9.48 -11.37
N TYR A 262 10.84 -9.32 -11.51
CA TYR A 262 10.13 -9.46 -12.78
C TYR A 262 10.38 -8.32 -13.77
N LEU A 263 10.99 -7.20 -13.32
CA LEU A 263 11.45 -6.11 -14.18
C LEU A 263 12.90 -6.36 -14.63
N SER A 264 13.22 -5.99 -15.87
CA SER A 264 14.60 -6.02 -16.36
C SER A 264 15.53 -5.10 -15.56
N ASN A 265 16.82 -5.44 -15.50
CA ASN A 265 17.84 -4.63 -14.82
C ASN A 265 17.92 -3.19 -15.33
N ASN A 266 17.69 -2.96 -16.63
CA ASN A 266 17.66 -1.62 -17.20
C ASN A 266 16.50 -0.80 -16.65
N LEU A 267 15.30 -1.39 -16.57
CA LEU A 267 14.13 -0.72 -16.02
C LEU A 267 14.25 -0.49 -14.50
N LEU A 268 14.85 -1.43 -13.76
CA LEU A 268 15.20 -1.22 -12.36
C LEU A 268 16.19 -0.07 -12.18
N ALA A 269 17.18 0.06 -13.07
CA ALA A 269 18.15 1.15 -13.05
C ALA A 269 17.50 2.51 -13.41
N GLU A 270 16.47 2.54 -14.26
CA GLU A 270 15.68 3.76 -14.47
C GLU A 270 14.94 4.18 -13.19
N ILE A 271 14.32 3.22 -12.47
CA ILE A 271 13.53 3.49 -11.27
C ILE A 271 14.43 3.86 -10.07
N PHE A 272 15.55 3.18 -9.86
CA PHE A 272 16.40 3.34 -8.66
C PHE A 272 17.74 4.03 -8.91
N GLY A 273 18.07 4.37 -10.15
CA GLY A 273 19.40 4.79 -10.53
C GLY A 273 20.40 3.64 -10.58
N LYS A 274 21.66 3.95 -10.90
CA LYS A 274 22.77 2.98 -11.04
C LYS A 274 23.27 2.38 -9.71
N GLN A 275 22.44 2.36 -8.67
CA GLN A 275 22.78 1.67 -7.42
C GLN A 275 22.92 0.17 -7.65
N SER A 276 23.68 -0.52 -6.78
CA SER A 276 23.93 -1.96 -6.88
C SER A 276 22.63 -2.71 -7.14
N LEU A 277 22.50 -3.34 -8.32
CA LEU A 277 21.28 -4.04 -8.76
C LEU A 277 20.84 -5.10 -7.73
N LYS A 278 21.79 -5.71 -7.02
CA LYS A 278 21.52 -6.66 -5.93
C LYS A 278 20.70 -6.04 -4.77
N GLU A 279 20.88 -4.75 -4.49
CA GLU A 279 20.07 -4.06 -3.48
C GLU A 279 18.69 -3.69 -4.04
N CYS A 280 18.56 -3.52 -5.37
CA CYS A 280 17.31 -3.19 -6.04
C CYS A 280 16.35 -4.38 -6.14
N GLU A 281 16.85 -5.60 -6.06
CA GLU A 281 16.02 -6.81 -6.06
C GLU A 281 15.04 -6.83 -4.89
N ARG A 282 15.47 -6.39 -3.69
CA ARG A 282 14.61 -6.41 -2.49
C ARG A 282 14.14 -5.01 -2.14
N ILE A 283 12.83 -4.85 -2.16
CA ILE A 283 12.18 -3.57 -2.04
C ILE A 283 11.52 -3.46 -0.68
N SER A 284 11.94 -2.45 0.07
CA SER A 284 11.31 -2.06 1.32
C SER A 284 10.32 -0.90 1.10
N ARG A 285 9.33 -0.82 2.00
CA ARG A 285 8.40 0.31 2.10
C ARG A 285 9.10 1.67 2.06
N LYS A 286 10.23 1.81 2.77
CA LYS A 286 10.97 3.07 2.89
C LYS A 286 11.53 3.53 1.55
N ARG A 287 12.06 2.60 0.75
CA ARG A 287 12.69 2.92 -0.54
C ARG A 287 11.67 3.41 -1.56
N MET A 288 10.55 2.70 -1.70
CA MET A 288 9.50 3.10 -2.64
C MET A 288 8.73 4.32 -2.18
N ARG A 289 8.54 4.51 -0.87
CA ARG A 289 7.95 5.75 -0.34
C ARG A 289 8.77 6.97 -0.73
N ALA A 290 10.10 6.89 -0.70
CA ALA A 290 10.95 7.99 -1.14
C ALA A 290 10.70 8.35 -2.62
N ARG A 291 10.51 7.35 -3.49
CA ARG A 291 10.12 7.56 -4.89
C ARG A 291 8.71 8.11 -5.05
N ALA A 292 7.75 7.56 -4.32
CA ALA A 292 6.36 8.03 -4.35
C ALA A 292 6.21 9.51 -3.96
N LEU A 293 7.11 10.02 -3.10
CA LEU A 293 7.15 11.44 -2.72
C LEU A 293 7.67 12.35 -3.85
N GLU A 294 8.48 11.83 -4.78
CA GLU A 294 8.89 12.55 -6.00
C GLU A 294 7.77 12.53 -7.06
N GLY A 295 7.02 11.43 -7.11
CA GLY A 295 5.83 11.25 -7.95
C GLY A 295 5.41 9.78 -7.99
N LEU A 296 4.14 9.54 -8.32
CA LEU A 296 3.68 8.15 -8.52
C LEU A 296 4.13 7.58 -9.88
N GLU A 297 4.48 8.45 -10.83
CA GLU A 297 5.20 8.07 -12.06
C GLU A 297 6.71 8.04 -11.76
N VAL A 298 7.26 6.84 -11.54
CA VAL A 298 8.65 6.67 -11.05
C VAL A 298 9.69 6.68 -12.16
N THR A 299 9.27 6.43 -13.39
CA THR A 299 10.00 6.67 -14.64
C THR A 299 8.97 6.78 -15.76
N ASN A 300 9.37 7.21 -16.96
CA ASN A 300 8.46 7.48 -18.07
C ASN A 300 7.48 6.32 -18.31
N ASN A 301 6.17 6.59 -18.19
CA ASN A 301 5.09 5.63 -18.37
C ASN A 301 5.08 4.43 -17.39
N VAL A 302 5.77 4.52 -16.25
CA VAL A 302 5.73 3.52 -15.16
C VAL A 302 5.20 4.15 -13.88
N PHE A 303 4.05 3.66 -13.43
CA PHE A 303 3.37 4.14 -12.23
C PHE A 303 3.47 3.12 -11.10
N ILE A 304 3.47 3.59 -9.85
CA ILE A 304 3.37 2.75 -8.65
C ILE A 304 2.10 3.10 -7.88
N ILE A 305 1.39 2.09 -7.39
CA ILE A 305 0.18 2.27 -6.58
C ILE A 305 0.16 1.29 -5.39
N GLY A 306 -0.83 1.46 -4.51
CA GLY A 306 -1.04 0.57 -3.38
C GLY A 306 0.14 0.57 -2.41
N SER A 307 0.47 -0.59 -1.85
CA SER A 307 1.50 -0.66 -0.80
C SER A 307 2.93 -0.34 -1.27
N LEU A 308 3.17 -0.27 -2.59
CA LEU A 308 4.41 0.25 -3.13
C LEU A 308 4.60 1.74 -2.80
N THR A 309 3.54 2.56 -2.67
CA THR A 309 3.70 3.96 -2.24
C THR A 309 4.11 4.09 -0.76
N GLY A 310 4.05 2.97 -0.04
CA GLY A 310 4.34 2.86 1.37
C GLY A 310 3.13 3.06 2.29
N ASP A 311 1.95 3.29 1.71
CA ASP A 311 0.70 3.36 2.45
C ASP A 311 0.01 1.99 2.50
N SER A 312 -0.66 1.68 3.61
CA SER A 312 -1.29 0.36 3.83
C SER A 312 -2.82 0.40 3.87
N LEU A 313 -3.42 1.59 3.82
CA LEU A 313 -4.87 1.74 3.84
C LEU A 313 -5.41 1.75 2.41
N ILE A 314 -6.50 1.02 2.19
CA ILE A 314 -7.19 0.93 0.90
C ILE A 314 -7.50 2.32 0.33
N ARG A 315 -7.93 3.28 1.16
CA ARG A 315 -8.21 4.66 0.71
C ARG A 315 -7.01 5.37 0.08
N PHE A 316 -5.80 5.13 0.58
CA PHE A 316 -4.59 5.74 0.00
C PHE A 316 -4.21 5.06 -1.31
N ALA A 317 -4.36 3.72 -1.36
CA ALA A 317 -4.20 2.97 -2.60
C ALA A 317 -5.17 3.49 -3.68
N TYR A 318 -6.43 3.71 -3.32
CA TYR A 318 -7.46 4.26 -4.21
C TYR A 318 -7.09 5.64 -4.76
N GLY A 319 -6.61 6.55 -3.91
CA GLY A 319 -6.10 7.85 -4.37
C GLY A 319 -4.97 7.74 -5.39
N GLY A 320 -4.07 6.77 -5.20
CA GLY A 320 -3.03 6.45 -6.18
C GLY A 320 -3.58 5.92 -7.50
N CYS A 321 -4.62 5.07 -7.46
CA CYS A 321 -5.31 4.60 -8.66
C CYS A 321 -5.95 5.75 -9.45
N ILE A 322 -6.65 6.66 -8.78
CA ILE A 322 -7.27 7.84 -9.41
C ILE A 322 -6.21 8.74 -10.05
N TYR A 323 -5.12 9.00 -9.34
CA TYR A 323 -4.01 9.78 -9.89
C TYR A 323 -3.45 9.15 -11.16
N ALA A 324 -3.11 7.85 -11.10
CA ALA A 324 -2.58 7.14 -12.25
C ALA A 324 -3.56 7.20 -13.42
N ALA A 325 -4.83 6.83 -13.21
CA ALA A 325 -5.87 6.86 -14.24
C ALA A 325 -6.01 8.24 -14.91
N GLY A 326 -6.02 9.32 -14.13
CA GLY A 326 -6.09 10.68 -14.67
C GLY A 326 -4.91 11.00 -15.60
N ARG A 327 -3.70 10.56 -15.25
CA ARG A 327 -2.49 10.73 -16.08
C ARG A 327 -2.55 9.91 -17.36
N LEU A 328 -3.09 8.70 -17.32
CA LEU A 328 -3.27 7.86 -18.51
C LEU A 328 -4.24 8.53 -19.49
N ILE A 329 -5.42 8.94 -18.99
CA ILE A 329 -6.47 9.58 -19.79
C ILE A 329 -5.97 10.89 -20.42
N GLN A 330 -5.25 11.72 -19.67
CA GLN A 330 -4.70 12.97 -20.20
C GLN A 330 -3.68 12.71 -21.33
N THR A 331 -2.86 11.66 -21.20
CA THR A 331 -1.92 11.30 -22.26
C THR A 331 -2.66 10.87 -23.52
N ASP A 332 -3.67 10.01 -23.37
CA ASP A 332 -4.45 9.49 -24.50
C ASP A 332 -5.21 10.62 -25.23
N LEU A 333 -5.75 11.60 -24.49
CA LEU A 333 -6.39 12.78 -25.06
C LEU A 333 -5.42 13.67 -25.83
N ASN A 334 -4.21 13.89 -25.30
CA ASN A 334 -3.20 14.70 -25.97
C ASN A 334 -2.75 14.07 -27.30
N ILE A 335 -2.57 12.74 -27.33
CA ILE A 335 -2.23 12.01 -28.56
C ILE A 335 -3.34 12.17 -29.60
N GLN A 336 -4.61 12.06 -29.21
CA GLN A 336 -5.74 12.24 -30.14
C GLN A 336 -5.76 13.65 -30.75
N ILE A 337 -5.49 14.68 -29.95
CA ILE A 337 -5.45 16.08 -30.43
C ILE A 337 -4.28 16.29 -31.42
N GLU A 338 -3.11 15.70 -31.16
CA GLU A 338 -1.94 15.80 -32.04
C GLU A 338 -2.16 15.06 -33.37
N GLU A 339 -2.84 13.91 -33.36
CA GLU A 339 -3.22 13.17 -34.56
C GLU A 339 -4.25 13.93 -35.42
N GLU A 340 -5.27 14.52 -34.80
CA GLU A 340 -6.27 15.36 -35.49
C GLU A 340 -5.65 16.64 -36.09
N CYS A 341 -4.72 17.28 -35.38
CA CYS A 341 -3.99 18.45 -35.90
C CYS A 341 -3.09 18.09 -37.09
N SER A 342 -2.46 16.91 -37.06
CA SER A 342 -1.56 16.45 -38.12
C SER A 342 -2.32 16.08 -39.40
N GLN A 343 -3.52 15.49 -39.29
CA GLN A 343 -4.34 15.13 -40.46
C GLN A 343 -4.95 16.33 -41.18
N ASN A 344 -5.12 17.49 -40.51
CA ASN A 344 -5.62 18.72 -41.13
C ASN A 344 -4.53 19.56 -41.84
N SER A 345 -3.28 19.10 -41.85
CA SER A 345 -2.15 19.77 -42.51
C SER A 345 -1.83 19.24 -43.92
N GLY A 346 -2.79 18.58 -44.58
CA GLY A 346 -2.68 18.23 -46.00
C GLY A 346 -2.36 19.46 -46.86
N PRO A 347 -1.55 19.32 -47.92
CA PRO A 347 -1.11 20.46 -48.72
C PRO A 347 -2.34 21.14 -49.31
N LYS A 348 -2.66 22.34 -48.82
CA LYS A 348 -3.57 23.25 -49.51
C LYS A 348 -2.92 23.54 -50.85
N THR A 349 -3.31 22.80 -51.87
CA THR A 349 -3.11 23.16 -53.27
C THR A 349 -3.67 24.55 -53.45
N ALA A 350 -2.76 25.49 -53.69
CA ALA A 350 -3.05 26.87 -54.03
C ALA A 350 -3.73 26.90 -55.40
N ASP A 351 -5.06 26.77 -55.43
CA ASP A 351 -5.89 27.06 -56.61
C ASP A 351 -7.39 27.01 -56.23
N SER A 352 -7.85 27.98 -55.43
CA SER A 352 -9.27 28.41 -55.45
C SER A 352 -9.50 29.61 -54.51
N GLU A 353 -8.73 30.67 -54.67
CA GLU A 353 -9.19 32.02 -54.29
C GLU A 353 -9.99 32.57 -55.48
N GLN A 354 -11.32 32.51 -55.40
CA GLN A 354 -12.29 33.43 -56.04
C GLN A 354 -13.65 32.74 -56.17
N ARG A 355 -14.53 32.97 -55.19
CA ARG A 355 -15.97 33.19 -55.42
C ARG A 355 -16.56 33.77 -54.15
N ILE A 356 -16.48 35.10 -54.09
CA ILE A 356 -17.15 35.95 -53.12
C ILE A 356 -18.54 36.32 -53.69
N ILE A 357 -19.47 36.55 -52.75
CA ILE A 357 -20.68 37.39 -52.79
C ILE A 357 -21.96 36.75 -53.37
N GLN A 358 -22.95 36.43 -52.51
CA GLN A 358 -24.14 37.28 -52.24
C GLN A 358 -25.26 36.57 -51.46
N SER A 359 -25.88 37.35 -50.56
CA SER A 359 -27.18 37.19 -49.87
C SER A 359 -27.24 36.21 -48.68
N GLY A 360 -27.79 36.55 -47.51
CA GLY A 360 -28.35 37.81 -47.02
C GLY A 360 -28.93 37.65 -45.60
N ARG A 361 -28.84 38.75 -44.83
CA ARG A 361 -29.80 39.23 -43.80
C ARG A 361 -30.10 38.37 -42.54
N GLY A 362 -29.72 38.91 -41.38
CA GLY A 362 -30.45 38.74 -40.11
C GLY A 362 -29.64 38.86 -38.80
N GLU A 363 -29.51 40.09 -38.29
CA GLU A 363 -29.45 40.55 -36.87
C GLU A 363 -28.56 39.84 -35.82
N ARG A 364 -27.46 40.48 -35.38
CA ARG A 364 -27.28 41.35 -34.17
C ARG A 364 -27.10 40.62 -32.82
N ASN A 365 -25.85 40.43 -32.39
CA ASN A 365 -25.20 41.27 -31.35
C ASN A 365 -23.76 40.77 -31.08
N HIS A 366 -22.80 41.68 -31.31
CA HIS A 366 -21.37 41.53 -31.08
C HIS A 366 -21.00 41.77 -29.61
N ILE A 367 -20.15 40.91 -29.05
CA ILE A 367 -18.97 41.35 -28.29
C ILE A 367 -17.78 40.58 -28.87
N VAL A 368 -16.92 41.29 -29.59
CA VAL A 368 -15.62 40.83 -30.06
C VAL A 368 -14.61 41.28 -29.01
N LEU A 369 -13.94 40.31 -28.37
CA LEU A 369 -12.65 40.55 -27.73
C LEU A 369 -11.64 39.61 -28.37
N ASN A 370 -10.88 40.18 -29.30
CA ASN A 370 -9.59 39.66 -29.72
C ASN A 370 -8.65 39.66 -28.51
N ALA A 371 -8.26 38.48 -28.04
CA ALA A 371 -7.12 38.31 -27.15
C ALA A 371 -6.43 36.99 -27.52
N ASN A 372 -5.12 37.08 -27.77
CA ASN A 372 -4.24 36.01 -28.23
C ASN A 372 -4.50 34.65 -27.56
N GLU A 373 -4.91 33.67 -28.36
CA GLU A 373 -5.22 32.29 -27.93
C GLU A 373 -4.00 31.45 -27.48
N SER A 374 -2.77 31.97 -27.56
CA SER A 374 -1.57 31.19 -27.23
C SER A 374 -1.08 31.28 -25.77
N GLU A 375 -1.66 32.17 -24.94
CA GLU A 375 -1.25 32.32 -23.53
C GLU A 375 -2.30 31.87 -22.50
N LEU A 376 -3.59 31.77 -22.85
CA LEU A 376 -4.64 31.36 -21.90
C LEU A 376 -4.77 29.84 -21.69
N GLN A 377 -4.39 28.99 -22.66
CA GLN A 377 -4.46 27.53 -22.50
C GLN A 377 -3.39 26.98 -21.55
N LYS A 378 -2.24 27.64 -21.41
CA LYS A 378 -1.15 27.20 -20.52
C LYS A 378 -1.34 27.58 -19.04
N HIS A 379 -2.19 28.56 -18.73
CA HIS A 379 -2.51 28.94 -17.35
C HIS A 379 -3.70 28.14 -16.78
N VAL A 380 -4.70 27.81 -17.61
CA VAL A 380 -5.89 27.07 -17.15
C VAL A 380 -5.60 25.59 -16.85
N GLU A 381 -4.66 24.95 -17.57
CA GLU A 381 -4.32 23.53 -17.34
C GLU A 381 -3.44 23.26 -16.12
N ARG A 382 -2.59 24.22 -15.71
CA ARG A 382 -1.75 24.08 -14.51
C ARG A 382 -2.52 24.37 -13.22
N ASP A 383 -3.47 25.30 -13.26
CA ASP A 383 -4.22 25.69 -12.08
C ASP A 383 -5.32 24.67 -11.73
N LEU A 384 -6.00 24.07 -12.71
CA LEU A 384 -7.10 23.13 -12.41
C LEU A 384 -6.62 21.82 -11.76
N ALA A 385 -5.48 21.26 -12.19
CA ALA A 385 -4.92 20.04 -11.58
C ALA A 385 -4.30 20.31 -10.19
N ALA A 386 -3.68 21.48 -10.00
CA ALA A 386 -3.09 21.86 -8.71
C ALA A 386 -4.15 22.25 -7.67
N ILE A 387 -5.24 22.90 -8.09
CA ILE A 387 -6.35 23.31 -7.22
C ILE A 387 -7.13 22.09 -6.73
N TRP A 388 -7.38 21.09 -7.59
CA TRP A 388 -8.10 19.86 -7.17
C TRP A 388 -7.30 19.00 -6.20
N VAL A 389 -5.99 18.83 -6.43
CA VAL A 389 -5.13 18.03 -5.54
C VAL A 389 -5.00 18.71 -4.17
N LYS A 390 -4.76 20.02 -4.11
CA LYS A 390 -4.69 20.75 -2.82
C LYS A 390 -6.02 20.74 -2.07
N SER A 391 -7.12 21.06 -2.76
CA SER A 391 -8.47 21.10 -2.16
C SER A 391 -8.90 19.75 -1.58
N TRP A 392 -8.53 18.64 -2.24
CA TRP A 392 -8.81 17.30 -1.75
C TRP A 392 -7.96 16.95 -0.52
N TRP A 393 -6.66 17.26 -0.51
CA TRP A 393 -5.81 17.08 0.69
C TRP A 393 -6.31 17.92 1.88
N ASP A 394 -6.66 19.19 1.66
CA ASP A 394 -7.15 20.09 2.72
C ASP A 394 -8.51 19.65 3.27
N SER A 395 -9.42 19.19 2.40
CA SER A 395 -10.70 18.58 2.81
C SER A 395 -10.50 17.25 3.54
N MET A 396 -9.44 16.51 3.20
CA MET A 396 -9.10 15.26 3.86
C MET A 396 -8.47 15.50 5.25
N PHE A 397 -7.69 16.57 5.43
CA PHE A 397 -7.16 16.97 6.74
C PHE A 397 -8.25 17.49 7.67
N SER A 398 -9.27 18.20 7.17
CA SER A 398 -10.40 18.64 8.00
C SER A 398 -11.26 17.49 8.52
N LEU A 399 -11.40 16.40 7.75
CA LEU A 399 -12.15 15.19 8.13
C LEU A 399 -11.39 14.21 9.05
N ILE A 400 -10.07 14.37 9.20
CA ILE A 400 -9.22 13.51 10.06
C ILE A 400 -8.96 14.15 11.44
N PHE A 401 -9.13 15.48 11.55
CA PHE A 401 -8.87 16.25 12.77
C PHE A 401 -10.11 16.95 13.37
N HIS A 402 -11.32 16.57 12.94
CA HIS A 402 -12.59 16.82 13.63
C HIS A 402 -13.21 15.48 14.05
#